data_AF-A0A1S2Z919-F1
#
_entry.id   AF-A0A1S2Z919-F1
#
_cell.length_a   1.000
_cell.length_b   1.000
_cell.length_c   1.000
_cell.angle_alpha   90.00
_cell.angle_beta   90.00
_cell.angle_gamma   90.00
#
_symmetry.space_group_name_H-M   'P 1'
#
loop_
_entity.id
_entity.type
_entity.pdbx_description
1 polymer ?
#
loop_
_entity_poly.entity_id
_entity_poly.type
_entity_poly.pdbx_seq_one_letter_code
_entity_poly.pdbx_strand_id
1 'polypeptide(L)'
;MEKSDKHSIVDQILDQLYTVGYVDATDSDAPPSQKIAAALSWIISALNTNTIYDDNNTQCIEESLRLIGCPYSLRSSHIQDLDTDSLFPVIQWLTSNLKSTQQHRCFSEVCHDEDTTIENEDEPNTTSINTLSHNLDDLNHQKMNVVEKLDQLRERINKEGADSAVQKLYTLMMSLKDLERKENHFLFDRDSKHSELQAVISALEIKIANDRNDSKSLTDGLHHSFSESLERVNLMKKELAARLRDVVAVRRRIDDLPCQSEIVQYVCFFYLSLIHDFHCLYTL
;
A
#
# COMPACT_ATOMS: atom_id res chain seq x y z
N MET A 1 -7.40 48.63 2.06
CA MET A 1 -6.18 48.78 2.86
C MET A 1 -5.95 47.51 3.68
N GLU A 2 -6.06 46.34 3.04
CA GLU A 2 -6.20 45.03 3.71
C GLU A 2 -5.29 43.96 3.07
N LYS A 3 -4.60 44.33 1.98
CA LYS A 3 -3.67 43.46 1.24
C LYS A 3 -2.22 43.59 1.72
N SER A 4 -1.90 44.65 2.46
CA SER A 4 -0.56 44.92 2.99
C SER A 4 -0.25 44.11 4.25
N ASP A 5 -1.25 43.87 5.10
CA ASP A 5 -1.06 43.13 6.37
C ASP A 5 -0.91 41.62 6.14
N LYS A 6 -1.59 41.07 5.12
CA LYS A 6 -1.48 39.65 4.76
C LYS A 6 -0.07 39.26 4.29
N HIS A 7 0.64 40.14 3.59
CA HIS A 7 2.01 39.88 3.14
C HIS A 7 2.97 39.78 4.33
N SER A 8 2.82 40.68 5.31
CA SER A 8 3.61 40.70 6.55
C SER A 8 3.48 39.42 7.38
N ILE A 9 2.27 38.86 7.47
CA ILE A 9 1.99 37.64 8.23
C ILE A 9 2.58 36.40 7.54
N VAL A 10 2.54 36.34 6.21
CA VAL A 10 3.13 35.24 5.44
C VAL A 10 4.65 35.23 5.57
N ASP A 11 5.28 36.41 5.54
CA ASP A 11 6.72 36.55 5.77
C ASP A 11 7.10 36.13 7.20
N GLN A 12 6.27 36.46 8.21
CA GLN A 12 6.46 36.02 9.59
C GLN A 12 6.36 34.48 9.73
N ILE A 13 5.43 33.85 9.01
CA ILE A 13 5.29 32.39 8.97
C ILE A 13 6.53 31.76 8.33
N LEU A 14 7.03 32.30 7.23
CA LEU A 14 8.24 31.81 6.55
C LEU A 14 9.48 31.96 7.44
N ASP A 15 9.61 33.05 8.19
CA ASP A 15 10.70 33.25 9.17
C ASP A 15 10.64 32.25 10.34
N GLN A 16 9.44 31.94 10.83
CA GLN A 16 9.25 30.87 11.82
C GLN A 16 9.67 29.50 11.27
N LEU A 17 9.33 29.20 10.01
CA LEU A 17 9.72 27.94 9.37
C LEU A 17 11.24 27.86 9.12
N TYR A 18 11.87 28.98 8.76
CA TYR A 18 13.33 29.08 8.64
C TYR A 18 14.01 28.83 9.99
N THR A 19 13.49 29.43 11.07
CA THR A 19 13.99 29.22 12.44
C THR A 19 13.89 27.76 12.89
N VAL A 20 12.95 27.00 12.32
CA VAL A 20 12.73 25.57 12.60
C VAL A 20 13.67 24.65 11.80
N GLY A 21 14.41 25.22 10.84
CA GLY A 21 15.43 24.51 10.05
C GLY A 21 15.03 24.22 8.60
N TYR A 22 13.91 24.76 8.11
CA TYR A 22 13.53 24.64 6.70
C TYR A 22 14.24 25.70 5.85
N VAL A 23 15.33 25.29 5.20
CA VAL A 23 16.25 26.17 4.45
C VAL A 23 15.60 26.77 3.19
N ASP A 24 14.72 25.99 2.54
CA ASP A 24 14.08 26.37 1.26
C ASP A 24 12.94 27.39 1.42
N ALA A 25 12.68 27.90 2.64
CA ALA A 25 11.78 29.05 2.86
C ALA A 25 12.25 30.30 2.09
N THR A 26 13.56 30.39 1.84
CA THR A 26 14.22 31.57 1.26
C THR A 26 14.31 31.56 -0.27
N ASP A 27 13.97 30.45 -0.93
CA ASP A 27 14.12 30.32 -2.39
C ASP A 27 13.22 31.31 -3.15
N SER A 28 13.83 32.26 -3.85
CA SER A 28 13.15 33.45 -4.38
C SER A 28 12.16 33.18 -5.52
N ASP A 29 12.16 31.98 -6.10
CA ASP A 29 11.46 31.71 -7.38
C ASP A 29 10.10 30.98 -7.22
N ALA A 30 9.76 30.50 -6.02
CA ALA A 30 8.52 29.78 -5.76
C ALA A 30 7.41 30.67 -5.15
N PRO A 31 6.14 30.49 -5.54
CA PRO A 31 5.02 31.19 -4.91
C PRO A 31 4.90 30.82 -3.41
N PRO A 32 4.52 31.77 -2.54
CA PRO A 32 4.42 31.54 -1.09
C PRO A 32 3.57 30.34 -0.67
N SER A 33 2.52 30.00 -1.43
CA SER A 33 1.68 28.80 -1.20
C SER A 33 2.47 27.51 -1.30
N GLN A 34 3.35 27.41 -2.31
CA GLN A 34 4.18 26.22 -2.52
C GLN A 34 5.26 26.11 -1.46
N LYS A 35 5.85 27.24 -1.04
CA LYS A 35 6.82 27.26 0.06
C LYS A 35 6.22 26.74 1.37
N ILE A 36 5.01 27.19 1.70
CA ILE A 36 4.30 26.75 2.90
C ILE A 36 3.92 25.26 2.78
N ALA A 37 3.43 24.83 1.62
CA ALA A 37 3.10 23.41 1.40
C ALA A 37 4.33 22.50 1.53
N ALA A 38 5.46 22.90 0.93
CA ALA A 38 6.71 22.16 1.00
C ALA A 38 7.29 22.14 2.43
N ALA A 39 7.23 23.27 3.14
CA ALA A 39 7.65 23.34 4.55
C ALA A 39 6.79 22.46 5.46
N LEU A 40 5.46 22.46 5.27
CA LEU A 40 4.55 21.56 5.99
C LEU A 40 4.88 20.09 5.69
N SER A 41 5.14 19.75 4.43
CA SER A 41 5.54 18.40 4.02
C SER A 41 6.85 17.96 4.69
N TRP A 42 7.85 18.85 4.73
CA TRP A 42 9.13 18.59 5.38
C TRP A 42 8.97 18.36 6.89
N ILE A 43 8.22 19.22 7.60
CA ILE A 43 7.98 19.06 9.05
C ILE A 43 7.24 17.75 9.33
N ILE A 44 6.24 17.41 8.51
CA ILE A 44 5.48 16.16 8.63
C ILE A 44 6.39 14.94 8.44
N SER A 45 7.29 14.98 7.46
CA SER A 45 8.28 13.91 7.25
C SER A 45 9.27 13.80 8.42
N ALA A 46 9.71 14.92 8.98
CA ALA A 46 10.58 14.94 10.16
C ALA A 46 9.90 14.35 11.41
N LEU A 47 8.58 14.53 11.54
CA LEU A 47 7.77 13.98 12.63
C LEU A 47 7.34 12.54 12.39
N ASN A 48 7.24 12.09 11.14
CA ASN A 48 6.75 10.76 10.77
C ASN A 48 7.64 10.13 9.69
N THR A 49 8.47 9.16 10.09
CA THR A 49 9.47 8.52 9.22
C THR A 49 8.88 7.54 8.20
N ASN A 50 7.56 7.34 8.18
CA ASN A 50 6.88 6.36 7.33
C ASN A 50 6.21 6.95 6.08
N THR A 51 6.27 8.27 5.85
CA THR A 51 5.63 8.89 4.68
C THR A 51 6.55 8.86 3.46
N ILE A 52 6.11 8.14 2.42
CA ILE A 52 6.76 8.09 1.12
C ILE A 52 6.50 9.42 0.40
N TYR A 53 7.58 10.08 0.00
CA TYR A 53 7.63 11.40 -0.63
C TYR A 53 6.91 11.41 -2.00
N ASP A 54 5.92 12.28 -2.18
CA ASP A 54 5.46 12.76 -3.49
C ASP A 54 5.31 14.28 -3.40
N ASP A 55 6.17 15.00 -4.11
CA ASP A 55 6.59 16.37 -3.85
C ASP A 55 5.52 17.44 -4.20
N ASN A 56 4.31 17.03 -4.60
CA ASN A 56 3.32 17.95 -5.17
C ASN A 56 1.87 17.73 -4.72
N ASN A 57 1.59 16.80 -3.80
CA ASN A 57 0.21 16.51 -3.43
C ASN A 57 -0.20 17.20 -2.13
N THR A 58 -0.76 18.40 -2.22
CA THR A 58 -1.35 19.12 -1.07
C THR A 58 -2.45 18.32 -0.36
N GLN A 59 -3.05 17.34 -1.03
CA GLN A 59 -4.03 16.41 -0.45
C GLN A 59 -3.40 15.46 0.58
N CYS A 60 -2.11 15.12 0.42
CA CYS A 60 -1.38 14.27 1.36
C CYS A 60 -1.08 14.97 2.70
N ILE A 61 -1.04 16.32 2.72
CA ILE A 61 -0.77 17.10 3.93
C ILE A 61 -1.93 16.97 4.93
N GLU A 62 -3.18 17.06 4.47
CA GLU A 62 -4.37 16.96 5.33
C GLU A 62 -4.46 15.58 6.01
N GLU A 63 -4.25 14.51 5.23
CA GLU A 63 -4.26 13.14 5.75
C GLU A 63 -3.10 12.91 6.73
N SER A 64 -1.92 13.46 6.44
CA SER A 64 -0.75 13.32 7.31
C SER A 64 -0.91 14.10 8.62
N LEU A 65 -1.53 15.27 8.62
CA LEU A 65 -1.86 16.02 9.83
C LEU A 65 -2.86 15.27 10.72
N ARG A 66 -3.82 14.57 10.11
CA ARG A 66 -4.76 13.69 10.83
C ARG A 66 -4.02 12.53 11.52
N LEU A 67 -3.01 11.96 10.87
CA LEU A 67 -2.20 10.88 11.42
C LEU A 67 -1.30 11.34 12.59
N ILE A 68 -0.80 12.58 12.54
CA ILE A 68 0.00 13.18 13.63
C ILE A 68 -0.89 13.66 14.79
N GLY A 69 -2.23 13.64 14.62
CA GLY A 69 -3.19 14.00 15.66
C GLY A 69 -3.34 15.50 15.87
N CYS A 70 -3.12 16.31 14.83
CA CYS A 70 -3.28 17.75 14.90
C CYS A 70 -4.74 18.12 15.23
N PRO A 71 -5.00 18.96 16.26
CA PRO A 71 -6.36 19.34 16.66
C PRO A 71 -6.99 20.40 15.75
N TYR A 72 -6.24 20.95 14.79
CA TYR A 72 -6.68 22.01 13.89
C TYR A 72 -6.98 21.45 12.49
N SER A 73 -8.11 21.85 11.92
CA SER A 73 -8.57 21.38 10.60
C SER A 73 -7.96 22.20 9.48
N LEU A 74 -6.90 21.70 8.85
CA LEU A 74 -6.30 22.29 7.66
C LEU A 74 -6.86 21.60 6.41
N ARG A 75 -7.42 22.35 5.46
CA ARG A 75 -7.82 21.83 4.13
C ARG A 75 -6.83 22.28 3.07
N SER A 76 -6.69 21.48 2.01
CA SER A 76 -5.87 21.85 0.84
C SER A 76 -6.25 23.19 0.22
N SER A 77 -7.52 23.62 0.31
CA SER A 77 -7.97 24.94 -0.14
C SER A 77 -7.36 26.08 0.69
N HIS A 78 -7.23 25.91 2.01
CA HIS A 78 -6.67 26.93 2.91
C HIS A 78 -5.17 27.16 2.68
N ILE A 79 -4.45 26.15 2.19
CA ILE A 79 -3.03 26.26 1.81
C ILE A 79 -2.88 27.01 0.48
N GLN A 80 -3.76 26.74 -0.50
CA GLN A 80 -3.74 27.40 -1.80
C GLN A 80 -4.17 28.87 -1.70
N ASP A 81 -5.16 29.16 -0.86
CA ASP A 81 -5.71 30.51 -0.65
C ASP A 81 -4.89 31.36 0.33
N LEU A 82 -3.79 30.82 0.89
CA LEU A 82 -2.98 31.46 1.95
C LEU A 82 -3.84 32.00 3.10
N ASP A 83 -4.73 31.15 3.61
CA ASP A 83 -5.56 31.53 4.75
C ASP A 83 -4.73 31.53 6.03
N THR A 84 -4.16 32.70 6.35
CA THR A 84 -3.25 32.92 7.48
C THR A 84 -3.88 32.56 8.82
N ASP A 85 -5.19 32.71 8.95
CA ASP A 85 -5.93 32.42 10.18
C ASP A 85 -5.96 30.92 10.50
N SER A 86 -5.99 30.10 9.45
CA SER A 86 -5.97 28.64 9.56
C SER A 86 -4.54 28.07 9.59
N LEU A 87 -3.58 28.73 8.91
CA LEU A 87 -2.20 28.26 8.79
C LEU A 87 -1.38 28.50 10.06
N PHE A 88 -1.51 29.68 10.69
CA PHE A 88 -0.73 30.06 11.86
C PHE A 88 -0.85 29.07 13.04
N PRO A 89 -2.06 28.66 13.50
CA PRO A 89 -2.17 27.71 14.62
C PRO A 89 -1.57 26.34 14.29
N VAL A 90 -1.68 25.88 13.04
CA VAL A 90 -1.11 24.61 12.58
C VAL A 90 0.41 24.67 12.59
N ILE A 91 1.00 25.75 12.07
CA ILE A 91 2.45 25.93 12.00
C ILE A 91 3.06 26.10 13.40
N GLN A 92 2.39 26.86 14.28
CA GLN A 92 2.82 27.02 15.67
C GLN A 92 2.78 25.69 16.44
N TRP A 93 1.74 24.88 16.22
CA TRP A 93 1.61 23.56 16.81
C TRP A 93 2.69 22.60 16.29
N LEU A 94 2.90 22.55 14.98
CA LEU A 94 3.93 21.72 14.35
C LEU A 94 5.34 22.09 14.80
N THR A 95 5.64 23.40 14.87
CA THR A 95 6.90 23.93 15.38
C THR A 95 7.15 23.53 16.83
N SER A 96 6.11 23.58 17.67
CA SER A 96 6.21 23.20 19.08
C SER A 96 6.47 21.69 19.22
N ASN A 97 5.75 20.87 18.45
CA ASN A 97 5.95 19.42 18.44
C ASN A 97 7.30 19.00 17.87
N LEU A 98 7.83 19.71 16.87
CA LEU A 98 9.16 19.43 16.32
C LEU A 98 10.25 19.75 17.33
N LYS A 99 10.16 20.89 18.04
CA LYS A 99 11.08 21.24 19.13
C LYS A 99 11.03 20.20 20.25
N SER A 100 9.84 19.77 20.69
CA SER A 100 9.70 18.70 21.68
C SER A 100 10.32 17.38 21.19
N THR A 101 10.13 17.03 19.92
CA THR A 101 10.69 15.79 19.33
C THR A 101 12.22 15.84 19.18
N GLN A 102 12.79 17.00 18.82
CA GLN A 102 14.25 17.20 18.77
C GLN A 102 14.88 17.19 20.18
N GLN A 103 14.20 17.74 21.18
CA GLN A 103 14.69 17.75 22.56
C GLN A 103 14.83 16.33 23.14
N HIS A 104 13.96 15.40 22.74
CA HIS A 104 14.10 13.97 23.06
C HIS A 104 15.26 13.27 22.30
N ARG A 105 15.79 13.86 21.22
CA ARG A 105 17.02 13.37 20.55
C ARG A 105 18.31 13.94 21.14
N CYS A 106 18.27 15.10 21.81
CA CYS A 106 19.47 15.77 22.34
C CYS A 106 19.80 15.47 23.81
N PHE A 107 19.14 14.53 24.48
CA PHE A 107 19.51 14.10 25.85
C PHE A 107 20.82 13.27 25.94
N SER A 108 21.69 13.33 24.91
CA SER A 108 22.98 12.64 24.87
C SER A 108 24.19 13.57 25.04
N GLU A 109 24.01 14.87 25.31
CA GLU A 109 25.14 15.76 25.50
C GLU A 109 24.82 16.83 26.54
N VAL A 110 25.33 16.66 27.76
CA VAL A 110 25.55 17.75 28.73
C VAL A 110 26.93 17.59 29.35
N CYS A 111 27.71 18.65 29.21
CA CYS A 111 29.07 18.89 29.66
C CYS A 111 29.17 19.14 31.18
N HIS A 112 30.38 19.07 31.73
CA HIS A 112 30.80 19.95 32.83
C HIS A 112 32.23 20.46 32.62
N ASP A 113 32.36 21.78 32.75
CA ASP A 113 33.57 22.62 32.72
C ASP A 113 34.21 22.82 34.11
N GLU A 114 35.40 23.44 34.07
CA GLU A 114 36.20 24.13 35.13
C GLU A 114 37.19 23.30 35.96
N ASP A 115 38.36 23.79 36.38
CA ASP A 115 39.41 24.72 35.91
C ASP A 115 40.59 24.53 36.92
N THR A 116 41.79 24.99 36.55
CA THR A 116 42.90 25.49 37.40
C THR A 116 44.07 24.57 37.86
N THR A 117 45.22 24.85 37.22
CA THR A 117 46.60 25.08 37.76
C THR A 117 47.54 23.96 38.25
N ILE A 118 48.59 23.75 37.42
CA ILE A 118 50.06 23.91 37.62
C ILE A 118 50.84 23.05 38.65
N GLU A 119 51.81 22.32 38.07
CA GLU A 119 53.16 21.89 38.53
C GLU A 119 53.42 20.52 39.22
N ASN A 120 54.16 19.70 38.44
CA ASN A 120 55.23 18.74 38.76
C ASN A 120 54.92 17.48 39.57
N GLU A 121 55.07 16.30 38.93
CA GLU A 121 56.02 15.23 39.30
C GLU A 121 55.82 13.98 38.40
N ASP A 122 56.87 13.58 37.70
CA ASP A 122 56.91 12.41 36.80
C ASP A 122 56.96 11.09 37.58
N GLU A 123 55.84 10.64 38.17
CA GLU A 123 55.58 9.20 38.44
C GLU A 123 54.14 8.76 38.85
N PRO A 124 53.02 9.49 38.56
CA PRO A 124 51.66 8.95 38.75
C PRO A 124 50.94 8.58 37.43
N ASN A 125 51.47 8.99 36.28
CA ASN A 125 50.74 8.95 35.00
C ASN A 125 50.47 7.54 34.47
N THR A 126 51.35 6.57 34.72
CA THR A 126 51.14 5.18 34.24
C THR A 126 49.97 4.51 34.94
N THR A 127 49.75 4.82 36.21
CA THR A 127 48.65 4.25 37.01
C THR A 127 47.32 4.84 36.58
N SER A 128 47.27 6.16 36.33
CA SER A 128 46.10 6.86 35.78
C SER A 128 45.76 6.42 34.36
N ILE A 129 46.75 6.18 33.50
CA ILE A 129 46.56 5.67 32.15
C ILE A 129 46.03 4.23 32.19
N ASN A 130 46.57 3.38 33.07
CA ASN A 130 46.12 1.99 33.21
C ASN A 130 44.70 1.89 33.78
N THR A 131 44.32 2.75 34.74
CA THR A 131 42.94 2.80 35.24
C THR A 131 41.97 3.33 34.18
N LEU A 132 42.37 4.33 33.39
CA LEU A 132 41.55 4.81 32.26
C LEU A 132 41.37 3.72 31.19
N SER A 133 42.42 2.97 30.88
CA SER A 133 42.39 1.84 29.95
C SER A 133 41.40 0.77 30.41
N HIS A 134 41.46 0.38 31.69
CA HIS A 134 40.54 -0.60 32.25
C HIS A 134 39.07 -0.13 32.17
N ASN A 135 38.82 1.15 32.50
CA ASN A 135 37.48 1.72 32.39
C ASN A 135 36.98 1.76 30.93
N LEU A 136 37.87 2.04 29.96
CA LEU A 136 37.55 2.01 28.55
C LEU A 136 37.20 0.60 28.07
N ASP A 137 37.93 -0.41 28.54
CA ASP A 137 37.66 -1.82 28.25
C ASP A 137 36.34 -2.29 28.85
N ASP A 138 36.04 -1.91 30.09
CA ASP A 138 34.75 -2.17 30.74
C ASP A 138 33.59 -1.51 29.99
N LEU A 139 33.77 -0.25 29.57
CA LEU A 139 32.77 0.48 28.78
C LEU A 139 32.56 -0.17 27.40
N ASN A 140 33.63 -0.63 26.76
CA ASN A 140 33.55 -1.36 25.50
C ASN A 140 32.84 -2.71 25.67
N HIS A 141 33.10 -3.43 26.77
CA HIS A 141 32.41 -4.67 27.09
C HIS A 141 30.91 -4.43 27.35
N GLN A 142 30.59 -3.36 28.07
CA GLN A 142 29.20 -2.96 28.32
C GLN A 142 28.49 -2.55 27.03
N LYS A 143 29.16 -1.78 26.16
CA LYS A 143 28.65 -1.42 24.83
C LYS A 143 28.40 -2.66 23.98
N MET A 144 29.31 -3.62 23.97
CA MET A 144 29.16 -4.87 23.23
C MET A 144 27.95 -5.67 23.73
N ASN A 145 27.75 -5.76 25.04
CA ASN A 145 26.58 -6.41 25.65
C ASN A 145 25.26 -5.69 25.32
N VAL A 146 25.26 -4.35 25.31
CA VAL A 146 24.08 -3.56 24.92
C VAL A 146 23.76 -3.76 23.43
N VAL A 147 24.77 -3.78 22.56
CA VAL A 147 24.61 -4.04 21.13
C VAL A 147 24.05 -5.44 20.90
N GLU A 148 24.58 -6.46 21.58
CA GLU A 148 24.07 -7.83 21.48
C GLU A 148 22.60 -7.93 21.91
N LYS A 149 22.23 -7.26 23.00
CA LYS A 149 20.82 -7.18 23.44
C LYS A 149 19.93 -6.45 22.44
N LEU A 150 20.43 -5.39 21.80
CA LEU A 150 19.69 -4.67 20.76
C LEU A 150 19.47 -5.54 19.53
N ASP A 151 20.47 -6.31 19.11
CA ASP A 151 20.35 -7.25 17.99
C ASP A 151 19.34 -8.36 18.31
N GLN A 152 19.37 -8.92 19.52
CA GLN A 152 18.38 -9.91 19.96
C GLN A 152 16.96 -9.34 20.02
N LEU A 153 16.78 -8.10 20.48
CA LEU A 153 15.50 -7.42 20.47
C LEU A 153 15.01 -7.17 19.03
N ARG A 154 15.91 -6.76 18.13
CA ARG A 154 15.58 -6.53 16.73
C ARG A 154 15.19 -7.82 16.00
N GLU A 155 15.91 -8.91 16.26
CA GLU A 155 15.60 -10.22 15.71
C GLU A 155 14.25 -10.73 16.24
N ARG A 156 13.97 -10.52 17.54
CA ARG A 156 12.65 -10.80 18.12
C ARG A 156 11.54 -9.99 17.45
N ILE A 157 11.70 -8.68 17.29
CA ILE A 157 10.72 -7.80 16.63
C ILE A 157 10.42 -8.27 15.20
N ASN A 158 11.46 -8.64 14.44
CA ASN A 158 11.32 -9.18 13.09
C ASN A 158 10.61 -10.55 13.09
N LYS A 159 10.90 -11.41 14.08
CA LYS A 159 10.33 -12.75 14.25
C LYS A 159 8.90 -12.74 14.81
N GLU A 160 8.53 -11.73 15.58
CA GLU A 160 7.18 -11.45 16.09
C GLU A 160 6.18 -11.21 14.93
N GLY A 161 6.66 -11.10 13.68
CA GLY A 161 5.87 -11.28 12.47
C GLY A 161 5.09 -10.05 12.02
N ALA A 162 5.31 -8.90 12.66
CA ALA A 162 4.68 -7.62 12.33
C ALA A 162 4.92 -7.24 10.86
N ASP A 163 6.14 -7.42 10.35
CA ASP A 163 6.46 -7.13 8.96
C ASP A 163 5.72 -8.07 8.00
N SER A 164 5.67 -9.38 8.29
CA SER A 164 4.92 -10.34 7.46
C SER A 164 3.41 -10.06 7.46
N ALA A 165 2.87 -9.59 8.58
CA ALA A 165 1.46 -9.23 8.71
C ALA A 165 1.15 -7.96 7.92
N VAL A 166 2.04 -6.96 7.99
CA VAL A 166 1.95 -5.73 7.20
C VAL A 166 2.04 -6.02 5.71
N GLN A 167 2.95 -6.90 5.27
CA GLN A 167 3.07 -7.31 3.86
C GLN A 167 1.80 -8.03 3.37
N LYS A 168 1.21 -8.91 4.19
CA LYS A 168 -0.08 -9.54 3.87
C LYS A 168 -1.20 -8.52 3.78
N LEU A 169 -1.24 -7.55 4.70
CA LEU A 169 -2.25 -6.50 4.73
C LEU A 169 -2.11 -5.55 3.53
N TYR A 170 -0.88 -5.24 3.12
CA TYR A 170 -0.57 -4.50 1.91
C TYR A 170 -1.06 -5.24 0.65
N THR A 171 -0.75 -6.54 0.55
CA THR A 171 -1.21 -7.39 -0.55
C THR A 171 -2.75 -7.44 -0.62
N LEU A 172 -3.40 -7.61 0.53
CA LEU A 172 -4.86 -7.59 0.64
C LEU A 172 -5.43 -6.23 0.24
N MET A 173 -4.82 -5.13 0.67
CA MET A 173 -5.26 -3.78 0.33
C MET A 173 -5.13 -3.49 -1.18
N MET A 174 -4.05 -3.95 -1.82
CA MET A 174 -3.92 -3.89 -3.27
C MET A 174 -5.04 -4.68 -3.96
N SER A 175 -5.28 -5.92 -3.52
CA SER A 175 -6.34 -6.75 -4.09
C SER A 175 -7.74 -6.17 -3.91
N LEU A 176 -7.99 -5.49 -2.79
CA LEU A 176 -9.25 -4.82 -2.50
C LEU A 176 -9.44 -3.62 -3.43
N LYS A 177 -8.40 -2.78 -3.62
CA LYS A 177 -8.46 -1.67 -4.59
C LYS A 177 -8.70 -2.17 -6.02
N ASP A 178 -8.10 -3.28 -6.41
CA ASP A 178 -8.35 -3.88 -7.73
C ASP A 178 -9.78 -4.41 -7.86
N LEU A 179 -10.33 -4.99 -6.80
CA LEU A 179 -11.70 -5.48 -6.77
C LEU A 179 -12.71 -4.32 -6.83
N GLU A 180 -12.46 -3.23 -6.11
CA GLU A 180 -13.25 -2.00 -6.13
C GLU A 180 -13.28 -1.38 -7.54
N ARG A 181 -12.14 -1.33 -8.24
CA ARG A 181 -12.10 -0.88 -9.65
C ARG A 181 -12.94 -1.76 -10.55
N LYS A 182 -12.88 -3.09 -10.37
CA LYS A 182 -13.69 -4.04 -11.15
C LYS A 182 -15.17 -3.86 -10.87
N GLU A 183 -15.57 -3.70 -9.61
CA GLU A 183 -16.96 -3.46 -9.23
C GLU A 183 -17.50 -2.18 -9.88
N ASN A 184 -16.76 -1.08 -9.79
CA ASN A 184 -17.15 0.18 -10.42
C ASN A 184 -17.31 0.05 -11.94
N HIS A 185 -16.40 -0.67 -12.60
CA HIS A 185 -16.53 -0.97 -14.03
C HIS A 185 -17.81 -1.79 -14.34
N PHE A 186 -18.11 -2.82 -13.54
CA PHE A 186 -19.34 -3.62 -13.70
C PHE A 186 -20.60 -2.80 -13.46
N LEU A 187 -20.61 -1.93 -12.45
CA LEU A 187 -21.74 -1.04 -12.17
C LEU A 187 -21.98 -0.09 -13.35
N PHE A 188 -20.93 0.52 -13.90
CA PHE A 188 -21.03 1.38 -15.06
C PHE A 188 -21.56 0.64 -16.30
N ASP A 189 -21.03 -0.56 -16.61
CA ASP A 189 -21.51 -1.38 -17.72
C ASP A 189 -22.98 -1.79 -17.54
N ARG A 190 -23.37 -2.19 -16.33
CA ARG A 190 -24.76 -2.51 -15.97
C ARG A 190 -25.66 -1.30 -16.20
N ASP A 191 -25.29 -0.14 -15.69
CA ASP A 191 -26.13 1.07 -15.77
C ASP A 191 -26.25 1.55 -17.22
N SER A 192 -25.16 1.49 -17.98
CA SER A 192 -25.17 1.79 -19.42
C SER A 192 -26.12 0.86 -20.19
N LYS A 193 -26.02 -0.46 -20.00
CA LYS A 193 -26.92 -1.44 -20.63
C LYS A 193 -28.36 -1.30 -20.18
N HIS A 194 -28.58 -1.00 -18.89
CA HIS A 194 -29.90 -0.75 -18.36
C HIS A 194 -30.53 0.47 -19.03
N SER A 195 -29.79 1.58 -19.16
CA SER A 195 -30.25 2.78 -19.88
C SER A 195 -30.54 2.49 -21.35
N GLU A 196 -29.71 1.71 -22.04
CA GLU A 196 -29.94 1.30 -23.42
C GLU A 196 -31.23 0.46 -23.56
N LEU A 197 -31.38 -0.58 -22.73
CA LEU A 197 -32.57 -1.42 -22.72
C LEU A 197 -33.83 -0.63 -22.36
N GLN A 198 -33.73 0.27 -21.38
CA GLN A 198 -34.83 1.13 -20.99
C GLN A 198 -35.25 2.06 -22.14
N ALA A 199 -34.29 2.60 -22.90
CA ALA A 199 -34.58 3.41 -24.07
C ALA A 199 -35.28 2.59 -25.17
N VAL A 200 -34.84 1.34 -25.40
CA VAL A 200 -35.49 0.42 -26.34
C VAL A 200 -36.92 0.09 -25.91
N ILE A 201 -37.14 -0.18 -24.61
CA ILE A 201 -38.47 -0.45 -24.06
C ILE A 201 -39.38 0.76 -24.28
N SER A 202 -38.94 1.97 -23.93
CA SER A 202 -39.73 3.18 -24.13
C SER A 202 -40.02 3.45 -25.61
N ALA A 203 -39.07 3.20 -26.52
CA ALA A 203 -39.30 3.31 -27.95
C ALA A 203 -40.35 2.31 -28.45
N LEU A 204 -40.32 1.06 -27.96
CA LEU A 204 -41.30 0.03 -28.28
C LEU A 204 -42.69 0.36 -27.70
N GLU A 205 -42.76 0.88 -26.48
CA GLU A 205 -44.02 1.34 -25.87
C GLU A 205 -44.67 2.46 -26.70
N ILE A 206 -43.87 3.45 -27.13
CA ILE A 206 -44.33 4.52 -28.03
C ILE A 206 -44.79 3.92 -29.37
N LYS A 207 -44.04 2.98 -29.93
CA LYS A 207 -44.42 2.32 -31.18
C LYS A 207 -45.75 1.58 -31.03
N ILE A 208 -45.94 0.81 -29.97
CA ILE A 208 -47.21 0.11 -29.68
C ILE A 208 -48.37 1.10 -29.49
N ALA A 209 -48.13 2.23 -28.82
CA ALA A 209 -49.14 3.27 -28.65
C ALA A 209 -49.53 3.93 -29.98
N ASN A 210 -48.58 4.11 -30.90
CA ASN A 210 -48.79 4.74 -32.20
C ASN A 210 -49.33 3.76 -33.28
N ASP A 211 -48.96 2.49 -33.25
CA ASP A 211 -49.27 1.47 -34.28
C ASP A 211 -50.67 0.85 -34.20
N ARG A 212 -51.66 1.53 -33.60
CA ARG A 212 -53.04 1.02 -33.56
C ARG A 212 -53.70 0.90 -34.95
N ASN A 213 -53.01 1.30 -36.03
CA ASN A 213 -53.53 1.34 -37.39
C ASN A 213 -52.77 0.46 -38.42
N ASP A 214 -51.61 -0.15 -38.09
CA ASP A 214 -50.80 -0.91 -39.07
C ASP A 214 -50.15 -2.19 -38.49
N SER A 215 -50.97 -3.00 -37.82
CA SER A 215 -50.56 -4.18 -37.03
C SER A 215 -49.76 -5.25 -37.78
N LYS A 216 -49.78 -5.27 -39.11
CA LYS A 216 -49.15 -6.33 -39.91
C LYS A 216 -47.62 -6.23 -39.92
N SER A 217 -47.07 -5.02 -40.09
CA SER A 217 -45.62 -4.81 -40.17
C SER A 217 -44.91 -5.04 -38.82
N LEU A 218 -45.56 -4.66 -37.71
CA LEU A 218 -45.06 -4.89 -36.36
C LEU A 218 -45.05 -6.38 -36.00
N THR A 219 -46.12 -7.09 -36.37
CA THR A 219 -46.24 -8.54 -36.13
C THR A 219 -45.18 -9.31 -36.91
N ASP A 220 -44.93 -8.92 -38.16
CA ASP A 220 -43.87 -9.53 -38.99
C ASP A 220 -42.47 -9.29 -38.42
N GLY A 221 -42.18 -8.07 -37.92
CA GLY A 221 -40.90 -7.76 -37.27
C GLY A 221 -40.69 -8.51 -35.94
N LEU A 222 -41.74 -8.64 -35.12
CA LEU A 222 -41.70 -9.41 -33.88
C LEU A 222 -41.47 -10.91 -34.15
N HIS A 223 -42.17 -11.47 -35.14
CA HIS A 223 -41.98 -12.87 -35.55
C HIS A 223 -40.58 -13.13 -36.09
N HIS A 224 -40.01 -12.18 -36.84
CA HIS A 224 -38.63 -12.30 -37.32
C HIS A 224 -37.62 -12.33 -36.17
N SER A 225 -37.68 -11.38 -35.24
CA SER A 225 -36.80 -11.39 -34.05
C SER A 225 -36.97 -12.63 -33.18
N PHE A 226 -38.21 -13.12 -33.02
CA PHE A 226 -38.46 -14.36 -32.29
C PHE A 226 -37.83 -15.55 -33.02
N SER A 227 -37.98 -15.65 -34.34
CA SER A 227 -37.36 -16.70 -35.16
C SER A 227 -35.84 -16.67 -35.07
N GLU A 228 -35.22 -15.50 -35.18
CA GLU A 228 -33.77 -15.32 -35.03
C GLU A 228 -33.29 -15.77 -33.64
N SER A 229 -34.01 -15.38 -32.58
CA SER A 229 -33.70 -15.81 -31.22
C SER A 229 -33.80 -17.32 -31.03
N LEU A 230 -34.80 -17.95 -31.66
CA LEU A 230 -35.01 -19.41 -31.64
C LEU A 230 -33.90 -20.15 -32.39
N GLU A 231 -33.48 -19.65 -33.55
CA GLU A 231 -32.35 -20.20 -34.30
C GLU A 231 -31.05 -20.12 -33.52
N ARG A 232 -30.78 -18.98 -32.88
CA ARG A 232 -29.60 -18.78 -32.03
C ARG A 232 -29.59 -19.75 -30.84
N VAL A 233 -30.73 -19.96 -30.18
CA VAL A 233 -30.87 -20.98 -29.12
C VAL A 233 -30.60 -22.38 -29.66
N ASN A 234 -31.13 -22.71 -30.85
CA ASN A 234 -30.88 -24.01 -31.48
C ASN A 234 -29.40 -24.20 -31.86
N LEU A 235 -28.71 -23.15 -32.28
CA LEU A 235 -27.28 -23.17 -32.54
C LEU A 235 -26.50 -23.45 -31.24
N MET A 236 -26.80 -22.74 -30.15
CA MET A 236 -26.17 -22.99 -28.84
C MET A 236 -26.45 -24.40 -28.32
N LYS A 237 -27.67 -24.92 -28.50
CA LYS A 237 -28.01 -26.31 -28.15
C LYS A 237 -27.16 -27.31 -28.96
N LYS A 238 -26.95 -27.06 -30.25
CA LYS A 238 -26.07 -27.89 -31.10
C LYS A 238 -24.61 -27.83 -30.63
N GLU A 239 -24.12 -26.65 -30.29
CA GLU A 239 -22.75 -26.47 -29.75
C GLU A 239 -22.59 -27.20 -28.40
N LEU A 240 -23.55 -27.04 -27.49
CA LEU A 240 -23.55 -27.73 -26.21
C LEU A 240 -23.54 -29.25 -26.40
N ALA A 241 -24.37 -29.77 -27.33
CA ALA A 241 -24.38 -31.19 -27.66
C ALA A 241 -23.04 -31.66 -28.22
N ALA A 242 -22.33 -30.83 -29.01
CA ALA A 242 -20.98 -31.14 -29.47
C ALA A 242 -19.98 -31.20 -28.32
N ARG A 243 -19.96 -30.18 -27.45
CA ARG A 243 -19.09 -30.14 -26.26
C ARG A 243 -19.35 -31.32 -25.33
N LEU A 244 -20.61 -31.72 -25.15
CA LEU A 244 -20.95 -32.88 -24.33
C LEU A 244 -20.39 -34.18 -24.93
N ARG A 245 -20.44 -34.34 -26.25
CA ARG A 245 -19.80 -35.49 -26.93
C ARG A 245 -18.28 -35.50 -26.70
N ASP A 246 -17.64 -34.33 -26.75
CA ASP A 246 -16.19 -34.20 -26.50
C ASP A 246 -15.84 -34.55 -25.04
N VAL A 247 -16.61 -34.05 -24.07
CA VAL A 247 -16.43 -34.41 -22.65
C VAL A 247 -16.58 -35.90 -22.43
N VAL A 248 -17.59 -36.53 -23.02
CA VAL A 248 -17.78 -37.99 -22.93
C VAL A 248 -16.64 -38.73 -23.60
N ALA A 249 -16.09 -38.24 -24.72
CA ALA A 249 -14.92 -38.84 -25.36
C ALA A 249 -13.67 -38.75 -24.48
N VAL A 250 -13.42 -37.61 -23.82
CA VAL A 250 -12.34 -37.46 -22.84
C VAL A 250 -12.56 -38.39 -21.65
N ARG A 251 -13.80 -38.48 -21.16
CA ARG A 251 -14.12 -39.37 -20.03
C ARG A 251 -13.82 -40.83 -20.37
N ARG A 252 -14.18 -41.30 -21.56
CA ARG A 252 -13.80 -42.66 -22.02
C ARG A 252 -12.29 -42.87 -22.00
N ARG A 253 -11.50 -41.91 -22.49
CA ARG A 253 -10.03 -42.00 -22.42
C ARG A 253 -9.49 -42.07 -21.00
N ILE A 254 -10.15 -41.42 -20.05
CA ILE A 254 -9.80 -41.50 -18.63
C ILE A 254 -10.19 -42.86 -18.06
N ASP A 255 -11.39 -43.35 -18.39
CA ASP A 255 -11.87 -44.66 -17.94
C ASP A 255 -11.06 -45.82 -18.57
N ASP A 256 -10.43 -45.62 -19.74
CA ASP A 256 -9.49 -46.57 -20.37
C ASP A 256 -8.12 -46.65 -19.66
N LEU A 257 -7.82 -45.74 -18.72
CA LEU A 257 -6.59 -45.82 -17.94
C LEU A 257 -6.73 -46.88 -16.84
N PRO A 258 -5.71 -47.73 -16.63
CA PRO A 258 -5.79 -48.77 -15.62
C PRO A 258 -5.97 -48.14 -14.24
N CYS A 259 -6.99 -48.62 -13.52
CA CYS A 259 -7.25 -48.12 -12.18
C CYS A 259 -6.08 -48.48 -11.23
N GLN A 260 -5.97 -47.79 -10.09
CA GLN A 260 -4.89 -48.04 -9.13
C GLN A 260 -4.77 -49.52 -8.73
N SER A 261 -5.90 -50.24 -8.65
CA SER A 261 -5.92 -51.68 -8.38
C SER A 261 -5.33 -52.52 -9.52
N GLU A 262 -5.59 -52.16 -10.78
CA GLU A 262 -4.99 -52.81 -11.96
C GLU A 262 -3.48 -52.52 -12.04
N ILE A 263 -3.04 -51.30 -11.75
CA ILE A 263 -1.61 -50.95 -11.69
C ILE A 263 -0.90 -51.81 -10.64
N VAL A 264 -1.48 -51.94 -9.44
CA VAL A 264 -0.93 -52.79 -8.37
C VAL A 264 -0.87 -54.25 -8.80
N GLN A 265 -1.88 -54.75 -9.53
CA GLN A 265 -1.86 -56.11 -10.09
C GLN A 265 -0.75 -56.29 -11.13
N TYR A 266 -0.60 -55.37 -12.09
CA TYR A 266 0.46 -55.43 -13.09
C TYR A 266 1.85 -55.41 -12.45
N VAL A 267 2.05 -54.54 -11.46
CA VAL A 267 3.30 -54.45 -10.71
C VAL A 267 3.58 -55.73 -9.94
N CYS A 268 2.58 -56.27 -9.24
CA CYS A 268 2.72 -57.52 -8.49
C CYS A 268 3.04 -58.70 -9.41
N PHE A 269 2.35 -58.81 -10.55
CA PHE A 269 2.61 -59.82 -11.56
C PHE A 269 4.04 -59.71 -12.13
N PHE A 270 4.47 -58.49 -12.43
CA PHE A 270 5.82 -58.23 -12.92
C PHE A 270 6.91 -58.62 -11.90
N TYR A 271 6.75 -58.26 -10.63
CA TYR A 271 7.69 -58.66 -9.58
C TYR A 271 7.70 -60.16 -9.34
N LEU A 272 6.54 -60.85 -9.38
CA LEU A 272 6.51 -62.31 -9.28
C LEU A 272 7.25 -62.97 -10.45
N SER A 273 7.09 -62.47 -11.67
CA SER A 273 7.83 -62.97 -12.84
C SER A 273 9.34 -62.77 -12.67
N LEU A 274 9.79 -61.59 -12.24
CA LEU A 274 11.20 -61.31 -11.98
C LEU A 274 11.80 -62.20 -10.88
N ILE A 275 11.04 -62.44 -9.80
CA ILE A 275 11.48 -63.32 -8.71
C ILE A 275 11.58 -64.76 -9.21
N HIS A 276 10.63 -65.21 -10.02
CA HIS A 276 10.65 -66.54 -10.65
C HIS A 276 11.87 -66.69 -11.58
N ASP A 277 12.14 -65.68 -12.43
CA ASP A 277 13.28 -65.70 -13.34
C ASP A 277 14.62 -65.68 -12.58
N PHE A 278 14.74 -64.89 -11.51
CA PHE A 278 15.93 -64.89 -10.63
C PHE A 278 16.13 -66.23 -9.91
N HIS A 279 15.05 -66.85 -9.43
CA HIS A 279 15.13 -68.16 -8.80
C HIS A 279 15.56 -69.24 -9.81
N CYS A 280 15.04 -69.20 -11.04
CA CYS A 280 15.48 -70.08 -12.12
C CYS A 280 16.96 -69.88 -12.49
N LEU A 281 17.47 -68.64 -12.46
CA LEU A 281 18.89 -68.34 -12.73
C LEU A 281 19.85 -68.80 -11.63
N TYR A 282 19.41 -68.89 -10.37
CA TYR A 282 20.23 -69.33 -9.24
C TYR A 282 20.17 -70.85 -8.95
N THR A 283 19.29 -71.58 -9.65
CA THR A 283 19.09 -73.03 -9.45
C THR A 283 19.72 -73.87 -10.59
N LEU A 284 20.60 -73.28 -11.39
CA LEU A 284 21.46 -73.92 -12.39
C LEU A 284 22.91 -73.90 -11.92
#